data_AF-K2FC40-F1
#
_entry.id   AF-K2FC40-F1
#
_cell.length_a   1.000
_cell.length_b   1.000
_cell.length_c   1.000
_cell.angle_alpha   90.00
_cell.angle_beta   90.00
_cell.angle_gamma   90.00
#
_symmetry.space_group_name_H-M   'P 1'
#
loop_
_entity.id
_entity.type
_entity.pdbx_description
1 polymer ?
#
loop_
_entity_poly.entity_id
_entity_poly.type
_entity_poly.pdbx_seq_one_letter_code
_entity_poly.pdbx_strand_id
1 'polypeptide(L)'
;MPTQKINKAIEIINKVFENKQIAYGLKEFGAVDFEKALVITEEEKNKFYLKDKKSGKLKLIYDENKKTGRPEEIIRQLWLYKLRTHYQYPLDRIDTEKSIHFGREIHAKAADIIVYKKDKITPYIIIEIKTP
;
A
#
# COMPACT_ATOMS: atom_id res chain seq x y z
N MET A 1 12.23 -18.98 20.14
CA MET A 1 12.17 -17.93 19.10
C MET A 1 10.78 -17.96 18.51
N PRO A 2 10.02 -16.85 18.49
CA PRO A 2 8.71 -16.85 17.84
C PRO A 2 8.92 -17.09 16.34
N THR A 3 8.39 -18.21 15.86
CA THR A 3 8.43 -18.62 14.47
C THR A 3 7.69 -17.56 13.64
N GLN A 4 8.40 -16.79 12.83
CA GLN A 4 7.78 -15.87 11.87
C GLN A 4 6.97 -16.71 10.86
N LYS A 5 5.66 -16.87 11.11
CA LYS A 5 4.73 -17.39 10.10
C LYS A 5 4.59 -16.32 9.03
N ILE A 6 5.43 -16.43 8.00
CA ILE A 6 5.34 -15.58 6.82
C ILE A 6 3.98 -15.86 6.15
N ASN A 7 3.28 -14.74 5.84
CA ASN A 7 2.09 -14.57 4.99
C ASN A 7 0.68 -14.89 5.51
N LYS A 8 0.30 -14.42 6.71
CA LYS A 8 -1.14 -14.24 7.08
C LYS A 8 -1.90 -13.22 6.18
N ALA A 9 -1.43 -12.93 4.97
CA ALA A 9 -1.91 -11.86 4.12
C ALA A 9 -3.39 -12.01 3.77
N ILE A 10 -3.81 -13.18 3.28
CA ILE A 10 -5.23 -13.41 2.91
C ILE A 10 -6.13 -13.29 4.14
N GLU A 11 -5.73 -13.87 5.28
CA GLU A 11 -6.48 -13.79 6.54
C GLU A 11 -6.68 -12.33 6.96
N ILE A 12 -5.60 -11.54 7.01
CA ILE A 12 -5.65 -10.16 7.46
C ILE A 12 -6.36 -9.25 6.46
N ILE A 13 -6.22 -9.49 5.16
CA ILE A 13 -6.99 -8.77 4.15
C ILE A 13 -8.49 -9.03 4.36
N ASN A 14 -8.90 -10.28 4.56
CA ASN A 14 -10.31 -10.59 4.80
C ASN A 14 -10.84 -9.91 6.07
N LYS A 15 -10.03 -9.82 7.14
CA LYS A 15 -10.40 -9.08 8.37
C LYS A 15 -10.50 -7.57 8.14
N VAL A 16 -9.62 -6.97 7.33
CA VAL A 16 -9.64 -5.53 7.06
C VAL A 16 -10.73 -5.14 6.06
N PHE A 17 -11.08 -6.04 5.13
CA PHE A 17 -12.02 -5.79 4.03
C PHE A 17 -13.34 -6.57 4.17
N GLU A 18 -13.72 -6.97 5.40
CA GLU A 18 -14.85 -7.86 5.70
C GLU A 18 -16.22 -7.32 5.20
N ASN A 19 -16.40 -5.99 5.16
CA ASN A 19 -17.64 -5.38 4.70
C ASN A 19 -17.71 -5.31 3.16
N LYS A 20 -18.85 -5.73 2.57
CA LYS A 20 -19.07 -5.83 1.12
C LYS A 20 -18.84 -4.52 0.35
N GLN A 21 -19.01 -3.36 0.98
CA GLN A 21 -18.67 -2.06 0.36
C GLN A 21 -17.16 -1.90 0.18
N ILE A 22 -16.36 -2.37 1.14
CA ILE A 22 -14.89 -2.26 1.15
C ILE A 22 -14.27 -3.28 0.17
N ALA A 23 -14.91 -4.44 -0.04
CA ALA A 23 -14.46 -5.48 -0.98
C ALA A 23 -14.37 -4.99 -2.44
N TYR A 24 -15.19 -4.01 -2.86
CA TYR A 24 -15.04 -3.38 -4.18
C TYR A 24 -13.68 -2.69 -4.35
N GLY A 25 -13.08 -2.20 -3.27
CA GLY A 25 -11.75 -1.60 -3.26
C GLY A 25 -10.64 -2.58 -3.70
N LEU A 26 -10.88 -3.89 -3.63
CA LEU A 26 -9.93 -4.90 -4.08
C LEU A 26 -10.15 -5.37 -5.53
N LYS A 27 -11.25 -4.96 -6.19
CA LYS A 27 -11.60 -5.40 -7.55
C LYS A 27 -10.49 -5.11 -8.56
N GLU A 28 -9.84 -3.95 -8.44
CA GLU A 28 -8.71 -3.53 -9.29
C GLU A 28 -7.48 -4.44 -9.17
N PHE A 29 -7.40 -5.21 -8.07
CA PHE A 29 -6.31 -6.12 -7.76
C PHE A 29 -6.72 -7.60 -7.87
N GLY A 30 -7.84 -7.93 -8.52
CA GLY A 30 -8.33 -9.31 -8.62
C GLY A 30 -7.37 -10.29 -9.31
N ALA A 31 -6.44 -9.80 -10.15
CA ALA A 31 -5.39 -10.60 -10.78
C ALA A 31 -4.08 -10.65 -9.97
N VAL A 32 -4.01 -9.97 -8.83
CA VAL A 32 -2.82 -9.89 -7.99
C VAL A 32 -2.82 -11.04 -6.99
N ASP A 33 -1.73 -11.80 -6.97
CA ASP A 33 -1.44 -12.75 -5.90
C ASP A 33 -1.05 -11.97 -4.63
N PHE A 34 -1.96 -11.88 -3.67
CA PHE A 34 -1.77 -11.09 -2.44
C PHE A 34 -0.64 -11.61 -1.55
N GLU A 35 -0.38 -12.91 -1.56
CA GLU A 35 0.70 -13.48 -0.76
C GLU A 35 2.08 -13.12 -1.31
N LYS A 36 2.21 -12.97 -2.63
CA LYS A 36 3.41 -12.42 -3.27
C LYS A 36 3.48 -10.90 -3.16
N ALA A 37 2.31 -10.25 -3.25
CA ALA A 37 2.25 -8.80 -3.25
C ALA A 37 2.46 -8.21 -1.86
N LEU A 38 2.08 -8.88 -0.78
CA LEU A 38 2.08 -8.29 0.56
C LEU A 38 2.83 -9.20 1.54
N VAL A 39 3.81 -8.63 2.23
CA VAL A 39 4.52 -9.29 3.32
C VAL A 39 3.93 -8.77 4.61
N ILE A 40 3.11 -9.59 5.26
CA ILE A 40 2.43 -9.27 6.52
C ILE A 40 2.97 -10.18 7.62
N THR A 41 3.36 -9.58 8.73
CA THR A 41 3.92 -10.24 9.91
C THR A 41 3.16 -9.82 11.17
N GLU A 42 3.20 -10.68 12.19
CA GLU A 42 2.67 -10.36 13.52
C GLU A 42 3.86 -10.09 14.44
N GLU A 43 4.14 -8.82 14.74
CA GLU A 43 5.29 -8.42 15.56
C GLU A 43 4.93 -8.31 17.05
N GLU A 44 3.66 -8.03 17.33
CA GLU A 44 3.08 -8.02 18.67
C GLU A 44 1.79 -8.86 18.64
N LYS A 45 1.42 -9.45 19.78
CA LYS A 45 0.19 -10.24 19.90
C LYS A 45 -1.01 -9.44 19.37
N ASN A 46 -1.71 -10.01 18.38
CA ASN A 46 -2.92 -9.43 17.77
C ASN A 46 -2.69 -8.13 16.98
N LYS A 47 -1.43 -7.78 16.65
CA LYS A 47 -1.10 -6.62 15.81
C LYS A 47 -0.31 -7.05 14.59
N PHE A 48 -0.83 -6.67 13.42
CA PHE A 48 -0.30 -7.11 12.13
C PHE A 48 0.32 -5.94 11.40
N TYR A 49 1.55 -6.16 10.94
CA TYR A 49 2.38 -5.19 10.28
C TYR A 49 2.63 -5.61 8.84
N LEU A 50 2.60 -4.64 7.93
CA LEU A 50 2.92 -4.82 6.53
C LEU A 50 4.30 -4.22 6.26
N LYS A 51 5.13 -4.93 5.48
CA LYS A 51 6.40 -4.40 4.99
C LYS A 51 6.22 -3.49 3.78
N ASP A 52 6.50 -2.20 3.98
CA ASP A 52 6.45 -1.18 2.94
C ASP A 52 7.49 -1.46 1.86
N LYS A 53 7.07 -1.54 0.60
CA LYS A 53 7.95 -1.92 -0.51
C LYS A 53 9.00 -0.89 -0.87
N LYS A 54 8.78 0.38 -0.55
CA LYS A 54 9.66 1.49 -0.93
C LYS A 54 10.71 1.75 0.14
N SER A 55 10.28 1.87 1.39
CA SER A 55 11.12 2.17 2.56
C SER A 55 11.63 0.93 3.29
N GLY A 56 11.01 -0.23 3.08
CA GLY A 56 11.34 -1.47 3.80
C GLY A 56 10.83 -1.52 5.25
N LYS A 57 10.21 -0.44 5.75
CA LYS A 57 9.70 -0.32 7.11
C LYS A 57 8.44 -1.16 7.32
N LEU A 58 8.25 -1.63 8.55
CA LEU A 58 7.01 -2.27 8.96
C LEU A 58 5.99 -1.20 9.39
N LYS A 59 4.79 -1.26 8.82
CA LYS A 59 3.67 -0.36 9.13
C LYS A 59 2.52 -1.18 9.71
N LEU A 60 2.01 -0.81 10.88
CA LEU A 60 0.83 -1.43 11.47
C LEU A 60 -0.35 -1.25 10.52
N ILE A 61 -1.02 -2.33 10.12
CA ILE A 61 -2.18 -2.31 9.21
C ILE A 61 -3.46 -2.86 9.84
N TYR A 62 -3.36 -3.64 10.91
CA TYR A 62 -4.52 -4.19 11.61
C TYR A 62 -4.20 -4.43 13.09
N ASP A 63 -5.07 -3.92 13.98
CA ASP A 63 -5.08 -4.21 15.42
C ASP A 63 -6.37 -4.98 15.74
N GLU A 64 -6.24 -6.27 15.99
CA GLU A 64 -7.38 -7.16 16.24
C GLU A 64 -8.04 -6.89 17.60
N ASN A 65 -7.31 -6.34 18.58
CA ASN A 65 -7.90 -5.97 19.87
C ASN A 65 -8.85 -4.78 19.74
N LYS A 66 -8.51 -3.84 18.85
CA LYS A 66 -9.31 -2.62 18.59
C LYS A 66 -10.27 -2.78 17.41
N LYS A 67 -10.14 -3.87 16.64
CA LYS A 67 -10.82 -4.08 15.35
C LYS A 67 -10.63 -2.90 14.39
N THR A 68 -9.44 -2.30 14.38
CA THR A 68 -9.11 -1.17 13.50
C THR A 68 -8.13 -1.59 12.43
N GLY A 69 -8.45 -1.26 11.17
CA GLY A 69 -7.63 -1.55 10.00
C GLY A 69 -7.20 -0.28 9.26
N ARG A 70 -6.16 -0.40 8.45
CA ARG A 70 -5.68 0.67 7.54
C ARG A 70 -5.77 0.20 6.08
N PRO A 71 -6.99 0.14 5.51
CA PRO A 71 -7.20 -0.35 4.15
C PRO A 71 -6.43 0.48 3.11
N GLU A 72 -6.30 1.79 3.30
CA GLU A 72 -5.54 2.68 2.40
C GLU A 72 -4.08 2.26 2.26
N GLU A 73 -3.44 1.82 3.35
CA GLU A 73 -2.05 1.34 3.30
C GLU A 73 -1.94 0.01 2.54
N ILE A 74 -2.91 -0.89 2.70
CA ILE A 74 -2.94 -2.14 1.93
C ILE A 74 -3.10 -1.82 0.43
N ILE A 75 -4.04 -0.93 0.08
CA ILE A 75 -4.27 -0.49 -1.30
C ILE A 75 -3.02 0.19 -1.88
N ARG A 76 -2.33 1.05 -1.12
CA ARG A 76 -1.07 1.70 -1.53
C ARG A 76 -0.01 0.68 -1.94
N GLN A 77 0.13 -0.38 -1.15
CA GLN A 77 1.17 -1.40 -1.37
C GLN A 77 0.81 -2.35 -2.51
N LEU A 78 -0.48 -2.61 -2.72
CA LEU A 78 -0.97 -3.31 -3.91
C LEU A 78 -0.74 -2.48 -5.19
N TRP A 79 -0.94 -1.16 -5.15
CA TRP A 79 -0.59 -0.27 -6.26
C TRP A 79 0.91 -0.25 -6.54
N LEU A 80 1.76 -0.13 -5.52
CA LEU A 80 3.21 -0.22 -5.69
C LEU A 80 3.63 -1.56 -6.34
N TYR A 81 3.01 -2.66 -5.92
CA TYR A 81 3.24 -3.97 -6.54
C TYR A 81 2.84 -3.97 -8.01
N LYS A 82 1.62 -3.52 -8.33
CA LYS A 82 1.07 -3.51 -9.69
C LYS A 82 1.86 -2.58 -10.63
N LEU A 83 2.20 -1.38 -10.17
CA LEU A 83 3.05 -0.43 -10.90
C LEU A 83 4.41 -1.04 -11.27
N ARG A 84 5.02 -1.77 -10.33
CA ARG A 84 6.31 -2.41 -10.55
C ARG A 84 6.23 -3.64 -11.46
N THR A 85 5.23 -4.50 -11.25
CA THR A 85 5.20 -5.84 -11.86
C THR A 85 4.40 -5.89 -13.15
N HIS A 86 3.25 -5.23 -13.19
CA HIS A 86 2.38 -5.21 -14.36
C HIS A 86 2.76 -4.08 -15.31
N TYR A 87 2.92 -2.87 -14.79
CA TYR A 87 3.25 -1.69 -15.60
C TYR A 87 4.75 -1.44 -15.77
N GLN A 88 5.59 -2.23 -15.10
CA GLN A 88 7.06 -2.20 -15.23
C GLN A 88 7.70 -0.84 -14.92
N TYR A 89 7.07 -0.02 -14.08
CA TYR A 89 7.70 1.18 -13.55
C TYR A 89 8.71 0.79 -12.46
N PRO A 90 10.01 1.10 -12.63
CA PRO A 90 11.01 0.76 -11.62
C PRO A 90 10.80 1.59 -10.35
N LEU A 91 11.13 1.00 -9.19
CA LEU A 91 10.90 1.64 -7.88
C LEU A 91 11.68 2.94 -7.67
N ASP A 92 12.76 3.16 -8.42
CA ASP A 92 13.55 4.39 -8.39
C ASP A 92 12.87 5.55 -9.15
N ARG A 93 11.80 5.28 -9.89
CA ARG A 93 10.90 6.27 -10.50
C ARG A 93 9.61 6.48 -9.72
N ILE A 94 9.48 5.85 -8.55
CA ILE A 94 8.27 5.92 -7.73
C ILE A 94 8.62 6.49 -6.35
N ASP A 95 7.92 7.53 -5.94
CA ASP A 95 7.93 8.04 -4.56
C ASP A 95 6.55 7.87 -3.92
N THR A 96 6.53 7.82 -2.59
CA THR A 96 5.32 7.69 -1.76
C THR A 96 5.27 8.80 -0.73
N GLU A 97 4.07 9.27 -0.39
CA GLU A 97 3.84 10.31 0.62
C GLU A 97 4.65 11.61 0.35
N LYS A 98 4.78 11.97 -0.93
CA LYS A 98 5.68 13.05 -1.39
C LYS A 98 4.89 14.34 -1.60
N SER A 99 5.40 15.43 -1.05
CA SER A 99 4.85 16.77 -1.26
C SER A 99 5.08 17.25 -2.69
N ILE A 100 4.02 17.71 -3.36
CA ILE A 100 4.04 18.27 -4.72
C ILE A 100 3.29 19.58 -4.82
N HIS A 101 3.76 20.43 -5.73
CA HIS A 101 3.09 21.66 -6.12
C HIS A 101 2.25 21.43 -7.38
N PHE A 102 0.95 21.65 -7.30
CA PHE A 102 0.05 21.58 -8.44
C PHE A 102 -0.02 22.94 -9.15
N GLY A 103 0.64 23.09 -10.29
CA GLY A 103 0.55 24.30 -11.11
C GLY A 103 0.95 25.57 -10.35
N ARG A 104 0.03 26.53 -10.22
CA ARG A 104 0.22 27.80 -9.47
C ARG A 104 -0.24 27.72 -8.01
N GLU A 105 -0.63 26.55 -7.50
CA GLU A 105 -1.06 26.42 -6.10
C GLU A 105 0.11 26.75 -5.14
N ILE A 106 -0.16 27.66 -4.21
CA ILE A 106 0.81 28.15 -3.21
C ILE A 106 1.13 27.07 -2.17
N HIS A 107 0.21 26.14 -1.94
CA HIS A 107 0.34 25.08 -0.93
C HIS A 107 0.66 23.74 -1.58
N ALA A 108 1.71 23.09 -1.10
CA ALA A 108 2.07 21.76 -1.52
C ALA A 108 1.09 20.74 -0.93
N LYS A 109 0.61 19.81 -1.75
CA LYS A 109 -0.20 18.65 -1.31
C LYS A 109 0.67 17.41 -1.35
N ALA A 110 0.56 16.55 -0.33
CA ALA A 110 1.24 15.26 -0.33
C ALA A 110 0.42 14.27 -1.16
N ALA A 111 1.04 13.72 -2.21
CA ALA A 111 0.45 12.62 -2.97
C ALA A 111 0.84 11.27 -2.38
N ASP A 112 -0.10 10.31 -2.40
CA ASP A 112 0.16 8.97 -1.89
C ASP A 112 1.22 8.22 -2.69
N ILE A 113 1.12 8.25 -4.02
CA ILE A 113 2.10 7.65 -4.94
C ILE A 113 2.33 8.59 -6.12
N ILE A 114 3.60 8.80 -6.46
CA ILE A 114 4.01 9.52 -7.67
C ILE A 114 4.87 8.61 -8.51
N VAL A 115 4.54 8.48 -9.79
CA VAL A 115 5.42 7.89 -10.80
C VAL A 115 5.99 9.03 -11.63
N TYR A 116 7.32 9.16 -11.66
CA TYR A 116 8.01 10.18 -12.45
C TYR A 116 8.24 9.71 -13.90
N LYS A 117 8.54 10.64 -14.80
CA LYS A 117 9.16 10.35 -16.11
C LYS A 117 10.57 9.75 -15.91
N LYS A 118 11.25 9.42 -17.01
CA LYS A 118 12.61 8.87 -16.97
C LYS A 118 13.63 9.81 -16.31
N ASP A 119 13.35 11.11 -16.29
CA ASP A 119 14.15 12.14 -15.61
C ASP A 119 14.10 12.06 -14.08
N LYS A 120 13.17 11.28 -13.50
CA LYS A 120 12.94 11.15 -12.05
C LYS A 120 12.57 12.45 -11.33
N ILE A 121 12.16 13.47 -12.09
CA ILE A 121 11.83 14.81 -11.58
C ILE A 121 10.40 15.16 -11.95
N THR A 122 10.01 14.93 -13.21
CA THR A 122 8.70 15.35 -13.71
C THR A 122 7.63 14.32 -13.33
N PRO A 123 6.62 14.65 -12.52
CA PRO A 123 5.51 13.74 -12.24
C PRO A 123 4.81 13.32 -13.54
N TYR A 124 4.56 12.02 -13.70
CA TYR A 124 3.90 11.43 -14.85
C TYR A 124 2.54 10.83 -14.49
N ILE A 125 2.47 10.14 -13.36
CA ILE A 125 1.22 9.62 -12.78
C ILE A 125 1.21 10.02 -11.32
N ILE A 126 0.07 10.52 -10.84
CA ILE A 126 -0.18 10.79 -9.43
C ILE A 126 -1.37 9.93 -9.04
N ILE A 127 -1.20 9.12 -8.00
CA ILE A 127 -2.28 8.31 -7.43
C ILE A 127 -2.57 8.87 -6.05
N GLU A 128 -3.83 9.22 -5.85
CA GLU A 128 -4.40 9.58 -4.56
C GLU A 128 -5.32 8.45 -4.12
N ILE A 129 -5.12 7.94 -2.91
CA ILE A 129 -5.86 6.83 -2.33
C ILE A 129 -6.85 7.41 -1.33
N LYS A 130 -8.04 6.83 -1.30
CA LYS A 130 -9.10 7.20 -0.35
C LYS A 130 -9.56 5.97 0.39
N THR A 131 -10.07 6.18 1.60
CA THR A 131 -10.72 5.14 2.37
C THR A 131 -11.83 4.50 1.53
N PRO A 132 -11.81 3.17 1.36
CA PRO A 132 -12.90 2.42 0.72
C PRO A 132 -14.17 2.34 1.57
#